data_AF-A0AB37VAF0-F1
#
_entry.id   AF-A0AB37VAF0-F1
#
_cell.length_a   1.000
_cell.length_b   1.000
_cell.length_c   1.000
_cell.angle_alpha   90.00
_cell.angle_beta   90.00
_cell.angle_gamma   90.00
#
_symmetry.space_group_name_H-M   'P 1'
#
loop_
_entity.id
_entity.type
_entity.pdbx_description
1 polymer ?
#
loop_
_entity_poly.entity_id
_entity_poly.type
_entity_poly.pdbx_seq_one_letter_code
_entity_poly.pdbx_strand_id
1 'polypeptide(L)'
;VRERIFLEQLALIEKHKAWFLRNHISATINVDDHILNLLRQKDIKAKIAALTCVHFEVTENAENLLHNSLAAWQSPQDTSLWLDDFGSGYAGINAIRGYHFDYVKIDKDFFWHLMRK
;
A
#
# COMPACT_ATOMS: atom_id res chain seq x y z
N VAL A 1 -12.81 -6.93 -12.66
CA VAL A 1 -11.50 -7.60 -12.89
C VAL A 1 -10.49 -7.25 -11.79
N ARG A 2 -10.24 -5.96 -11.51
CA ARG A 2 -9.26 -5.52 -10.47
C ARG A 2 -9.56 -6.09 -9.08
N GLU A 3 -10.79 -5.95 -8.60
CA GLU A 3 -11.21 -6.52 -7.30
C GLU A 3 -11.02 -8.05 -7.24
N ARG A 4 -11.34 -8.78 -8.31
CA ARG A 4 -11.13 -10.23 -8.37
C ARG A 4 -9.64 -10.58 -8.22
N ILE A 5 -8.75 -9.89 -8.94
CA ILE A 5 -7.30 -10.10 -8.85
C ILE A 5 -6.81 -9.82 -7.42
N PHE A 6 -7.28 -8.73 -6.82
CA PHE A 6 -6.95 -8.37 -5.44
C PHE A 6 -7.37 -9.47 -4.44
N LEU A 7 -8.60 -9.97 -4.55
CA LEU A 7 -9.10 -11.05 -3.69
C LEU A 7 -8.35 -12.37 -3.92
N GLU A 8 -7.99 -12.69 -5.16
CA GLU A 8 -7.16 -13.84 -5.51
C GLU A 8 -5.76 -13.72 -4.87
N GLN A 9 -5.12 -12.55 -4.93
CA GLN A 9 -3.84 -12.29 -4.26
C GLN A 9 -3.95 -12.48 -2.74
N LEU A 10 -4.99 -11.92 -2.11
CA LEU A 10 -5.25 -12.13 -0.68
C LEU A 10 -5.45 -13.61 -0.33
N ALA A 11 -6.21 -14.35 -1.14
CA ALA A 11 -6.44 -15.78 -0.94
C ALA A 11 -5.16 -16.61 -1.09
N LEU A 12 -4.29 -16.25 -2.03
CA LEU A 12 -2.98 -16.88 -2.19
C LEU A 12 -2.08 -16.63 -0.98
N ILE A 13 -2.03 -15.39 -0.47
CA ILE A 13 -1.24 -15.09 0.72
C ILE A 13 -1.80 -15.84 1.93
N GLU A 14 -3.12 -15.89 2.09
CA GLU A 14 -3.77 -16.65 3.16
C GLU A 14 -3.40 -18.13 3.13
N LYS A 15 -3.46 -18.76 1.96
CA LYS A 15 -3.05 -20.15 1.74
C LYS A 15 -1.60 -20.41 2.17
N HIS A 16 -0.72 -19.43 1.99
CA HIS A 16 0.71 -19.53 2.31
C HIS A 16 1.11 -18.80 3.60
N LYS A 17 0.14 -18.30 4.39
CA LYS A 17 0.35 -17.43 5.55
C LYS A 17 1.39 -17.99 6.53
N ALA A 18 1.34 -19.28 6.82
CA ALA A 18 2.24 -19.92 7.76
C ALA A 18 3.72 -19.83 7.31
N TRP A 19 4.00 -19.80 6.00
CA TRP A 19 5.36 -19.62 5.49
C TRP A 19 5.83 -18.18 5.68
N PHE A 20 4.99 -17.18 5.38
CA PHE A 20 5.31 -15.77 5.60
C PHE A 20 5.65 -15.49 7.08
N LEU A 21 4.80 -15.96 7.99
CA LEU A 21 4.98 -15.76 9.43
C LEU A 21 6.23 -16.44 9.98
N ARG A 22 6.49 -17.70 9.59
CA ARG A 22 7.68 -18.43 10.06
C ARG A 22 8.99 -17.81 9.59
N ASN A 23 9.00 -17.17 8.43
CA ASN A 23 10.22 -16.57 7.86
C ASN A 23 10.33 -15.07 8.13
N HIS A 24 9.39 -14.48 8.87
CA HIS A 24 9.32 -13.04 9.11
C HIS A 24 9.30 -12.21 7.80
N ILE A 25 8.57 -12.71 6.80
CA ILE A 25 8.42 -12.05 5.50
C ILE A 25 7.03 -11.45 5.40
N SER A 26 6.97 -10.19 4.98
CA SER A 26 5.74 -9.50 4.62
C SER A 26 5.49 -9.57 3.11
N ALA A 27 4.22 -9.62 2.73
CA ALA A 27 3.76 -9.48 1.35
C ALA A 27 3.15 -8.08 1.16
N THR A 28 3.50 -7.41 0.06
CA THR A 28 2.88 -6.15 -0.35
C THR A 28 1.98 -6.35 -1.56
N ILE A 29 0.83 -5.67 -1.58
CA ILE A 29 -0.09 -5.66 -2.73
C ILE A 29 -0.29 -4.22 -3.19
N ASN A 30 -0.14 -3.98 -4.49
CA ASN A 30 -0.41 -2.68 -5.10
C ASN A 30 -1.91 -2.40 -5.15
N VAL A 31 -2.33 -1.20 -4.73
CA VAL A 31 -3.74 -0.79 -4.64
C VAL A 31 -4.00 0.56 -5.31
N ASP A 32 -5.21 0.72 -5.85
CA ASP A 32 -5.72 1.96 -6.44
C ASP A 32 -6.90 2.53 -5.61
N ASP A 33 -7.48 3.66 -6.05
CA ASP A 33 -8.66 4.31 -5.42
C ASP A 33 -9.79 3.31 -5.16
N HIS A 34 -10.00 2.39 -6.09
CA HIS A 34 -11.10 1.45 -6.02
C HIS A 34 -10.84 0.38 -4.95
N ILE A 35 -9.64 -0.19 -4.93
CA ILE A 35 -9.25 -1.19 -3.92
C ILE A 35 -9.15 -0.55 -2.53
N LEU A 36 -8.66 0.68 -2.40
CA LEU A 36 -8.67 1.39 -1.12
C LEU A 36 -10.11 1.56 -0.58
N ASN A 37 -11.11 1.79 -1.43
CA ASN A 37 -12.49 1.79 -0.93
C ASN A 37 -12.97 0.40 -0.47
N LEU A 38 -12.54 -0.67 -1.14
CA LEU A 38 -12.83 -2.06 -0.74
C LEU A 38 -12.20 -2.41 0.62
N LEU A 39 -10.96 -1.98 0.87
CA LEU A 39 -10.28 -2.18 2.16
C LEU A 39 -11.04 -1.56 3.34
N ARG A 40 -11.97 -0.62 3.11
CA ARG A 40 -12.79 -0.01 4.16
C ARG A 40 -13.94 -0.91 4.63
N GLN A 41 -14.29 -1.93 3.85
CA GLN A 41 -15.38 -2.86 4.20
C GLN A 41 -14.99 -3.73 5.39
N LYS A 42 -15.93 -3.94 6.33
CA LYS A 42 -15.65 -4.55 7.65
C LYS A 42 -15.12 -5.98 7.54
N ASP A 43 -15.68 -6.75 6.60
CA ASP A 43 -15.28 -8.12 6.28
C ASP A 43 -13.85 -8.18 5.72
N ILE A 44 -13.51 -7.28 4.80
CA ILE A 44 -12.15 -7.18 4.24
C ILE A 44 -11.16 -6.76 5.32
N LYS A 45 -11.48 -5.77 6.16
CA LYS A 45 -10.66 -5.37 7.31
C LYS A 45 -10.38 -6.55 8.25
N ALA A 46 -11.43 -7.29 8.62
CA ALA A 46 -11.28 -8.45 9.50
C ALA A 46 -10.36 -9.52 8.87
N LYS A 47 -10.48 -9.75 7.57
CA LYS A 47 -9.62 -10.69 6.82
C LYS A 47 -8.14 -10.25 6.84
N ILE A 48 -7.87 -8.97 6.63
CA ILE A 48 -6.52 -8.41 6.63
C ILE A 48 -5.90 -8.44 8.02
N ALA A 49 -6.66 -8.04 9.04
CA ALA A 49 -6.24 -8.12 10.43
C ALA A 49 -5.88 -9.55 10.84
N ALA A 50 -6.59 -10.55 10.30
CA ALA A 50 -6.26 -11.94 10.53
C ALA A 50 -4.98 -12.40 9.81
N LEU A 51 -4.57 -11.80 8.68
CA LEU A 51 -3.37 -12.21 7.95
C LEU A 51 -2.08 -11.74 8.64
N THR A 52 -2.05 -10.52 9.17
CA THR A 52 -0.90 -9.89 9.86
C THR A 52 0.41 -9.75 9.07
N CYS A 53 0.54 -10.41 7.91
CA CYS A 53 1.72 -10.38 7.04
C CYS A 53 1.49 -9.65 5.71
N VAL A 54 0.40 -8.89 5.58
CA VAL A 54 0.03 -8.17 4.35
C VAL A 54 0.04 -6.68 4.60
N HIS A 55 0.67 -5.95 3.69
CA HIS A 55 0.66 -4.49 3.61
C HIS A 55 0.27 -4.06 2.19
N PHE A 56 -0.08 -2.79 2.00
CA PHE A 56 -0.55 -2.31 0.70
C PHE A 56 0.28 -1.14 0.21
N GLU A 57 0.60 -1.15 -1.08
CA GLU A 57 1.40 -0.14 -1.76
C GLU A 57 0.51 0.78 -2.60
N VAL A 58 0.68 2.09 -2.42
CA VAL A 58 0.07 3.13 -3.23
C VAL A 58 1.19 3.86 -3.97
N THR A 59 1.04 4.09 -5.27
CA THR A 59 2.08 4.79 -6.05
C THR A 59 1.91 6.30 -5.99
N GLU A 60 3.00 7.04 -6.20
CA GLU A 60 3.00 8.51 -6.26
C GLU A 60 2.07 9.05 -7.38
N ASN A 61 1.90 8.32 -8.48
CA ASN A 61 0.99 8.69 -9.58
C ASN A 61 -0.50 8.55 -9.22
N ALA A 62 -0.83 8.07 -8.03
CA ALA A 62 -2.19 8.01 -7.53
C ALA A 62 -2.63 9.39 -7.01
N GLU A 63 -2.60 10.40 -7.88
CA GLU A 63 -2.77 11.81 -7.52
C GLU A 63 -4.13 12.08 -6.83
N ASN A 64 -5.21 11.49 -7.36
CA ASN A 64 -6.54 11.55 -6.74
C ASN A 64 -6.60 10.86 -5.36
N LEU A 65 -5.88 9.74 -5.21
CA LEU A 65 -5.77 9.01 -3.94
C LEU A 65 -5.11 9.85 -2.86
N LEU A 66 -3.94 10.42 -3.20
CA LEU A 66 -3.09 11.19 -2.31
C LEU A 66 -3.76 12.51 -1.90
N HIS A 67 -4.50 13.15 -2.80
CA HIS A 67 -5.16 14.43 -2.54
C HIS A 67 -6.54 14.32 -1.87
N ASN A 68 -7.36 13.31 -2.21
CA ASN A 68 -8.78 13.29 -1.81
C ASN A 68 -9.15 12.08 -0.93
N SER A 69 -8.57 10.92 -1.20
CA SER A 69 -9.02 9.65 -0.60
C SER A 69 -8.32 9.34 0.72
N LEU A 70 -7.04 9.70 0.89
CA LEU A 70 -6.27 9.40 2.11
C LEU A 70 -6.66 10.24 3.34
N ALA A 71 -7.31 11.40 3.15
CA ALA A 71 -7.86 12.16 4.27
C ALA A 71 -8.90 11.36 5.07
N ALA A 72 -9.65 10.46 4.41
CA ALA A 72 -10.59 9.54 5.06
C ALA A 72 -9.90 8.31 5.70
N TRP A 73 -8.61 8.11 5.42
CA TRP A 73 -7.79 7.01 5.92
C TRP A 73 -6.96 7.38 7.16
N GLN A 74 -7.08 8.62 7.66
CA GLN A 74 -6.32 9.18 8.79
C GLN A 74 -6.39 8.40 10.12
N SER A 75 -7.15 7.30 10.22
CA SER A 75 -7.01 6.35 11.32
C SER A 75 -5.90 5.33 10.97
N PRO A 76 -4.68 5.49 11.51
CA PRO A 76 -3.55 4.59 11.24
C PRO A 76 -3.78 3.14 11.74
N GLN A 77 -4.90 2.86 12.41
CA GLN A 77 -5.13 1.58 13.07
C GLN A 77 -5.70 0.49 12.16
N ASP A 78 -6.18 0.83 10.96
CA ASP A 78 -6.97 -0.12 10.18
C ASP A 78 -6.15 -0.96 9.19
N THR A 79 -5.08 -0.42 8.58
CA THR A 79 -4.26 -1.13 7.58
C THR A 79 -2.96 -0.38 7.30
N SER A 80 -1.84 -1.10 7.23
CA SER A 80 -0.54 -0.52 6.90
C SER A 80 -0.42 -0.17 5.41
N LEU A 81 -0.13 1.10 5.11
CA LEU A 81 0.04 1.62 3.74
C LEU A 81 1.48 2.09 3.52
N TRP A 82 2.01 1.71 2.36
CA TRP A 82 3.36 2.00 1.91
C TRP A 82 3.27 2.90 0.68
N LEU A 83 4.12 3.90 0.60
CA LEU A 83 4.24 4.73 -0.60
C LEU A 83 5.29 4.12 -1.53
N ASP A 84 4.92 3.83 -2.77
CA ASP A 84 5.83 3.35 -3.82
C ASP A 84 6.18 4.46 -4.82
N ASP A 85 7.34 4.30 -5.47
CA ASP A 85 7.90 5.22 -6.47
C ASP A 85 8.04 6.68 -6.01
N PHE A 86 8.43 6.90 -4.75
CA PHE A 86 8.63 8.26 -4.23
C PHE A 86 9.82 8.96 -4.89
N GLY A 87 9.59 10.19 -5.37
CA GLY A 87 10.54 11.00 -6.12
C GLY A 87 10.43 10.84 -7.64
N SER A 88 9.44 10.09 -8.13
CA SER A 88 9.17 9.93 -9.56
C SER A 88 8.62 11.20 -10.22
N GLY A 89 8.16 12.17 -9.44
CA GLY A 89 7.82 13.52 -9.89
C GLY A 89 6.34 13.76 -10.16
N TYR A 90 5.48 12.84 -9.76
CA TYR A 90 4.03 12.90 -9.98
C TYR A 90 3.26 13.52 -8.81
N ALA A 91 3.78 13.41 -7.59
CA ALA A 91 3.19 13.96 -6.40
C ALA A 91 4.34 14.40 -5.48
N GLY A 92 4.70 15.68 -5.61
CA GLY A 92 5.76 16.28 -4.79
C GLY A 92 5.51 16.11 -3.28
N ILE A 93 6.45 16.56 -2.45
CA ILE A 93 6.48 16.32 -0.99
C ILE A 93 5.17 16.57 -0.23
N ASN A 94 4.25 17.36 -0.80
CA ASN A 94 2.90 17.59 -0.28
C ASN A 94 2.03 16.33 -0.21
N ALA A 95 2.25 15.34 -1.08
CA ALA A 95 1.51 14.09 -1.07
C ALA A 95 1.78 13.23 0.17
N ILE A 96 3.00 13.30 0.71
CA ILE A 96 3.37 12.61 1.96
C ILE A 96 2.83 13.36 3.19
N ARG A 97 2.62 14.67 3.09
CA ARG A 97 2.17 15.46 4.25
C ARG A 97 0.73 15.15 4.69
N GLY A 98 -0.08 14.58 3.80
CA GLY A 98 -1.50 14.30 4.06
C GLY A 98 -1.78 12.98 4.78
N TYR A 99 -0.81 12.07 4.88
CA TYR A 99 -1.01 10.72 5.41
C TYR A 99 0.25 10.13 6.07
N HIS A 100 0.06 9.27 7.08
CA HIS A 100 1.16 8.55 7.73
C HIS A 100 1.40 7.21 7.05
N PHE A 101 2.34 7.16 6.11
CA PHE A 101 2.80 5.89 5.54
C PHE A 101 3.76 5.18 6.49
N ASP A 102 3.62 3.86 6.66
CA ASP A 102 4.55 3.08 7.49
C ASP A 102 5.93 2.98 6.84
N TYR A 103 5.96 2.89 5.50
CA TYR A 103 7.18 2.80 4.71
C TYR A 103 7.06 3.62 3.43
N VAL A 104 8.21 4.10 2.95
CA VAL A 104 8.35 4.81 1.68
C VAL A 104 9.45 4.14 0.87
N LYS A 105 9.13 3.71 -0.35
CA LYS A 105 10.06 3.16 -1.33
C LYS A 105 10.46 4.29 -2.29
N ILE A 106 11.76 4.52 -2.42
CA ILE A 106 12.32 5.55 -3.29
C ILE A 106 12.28 5.03 -4.73
N ASP A 107 11.81 5.87 -5.66
CA ASP A 107 11.86 5.57 -7.08
C ASP A 107 13.30 5.26 -7.52
N LYS A 108 13.43 4.23 -8.36
CA LYS A 108 14.75 3.72 -8.79
C LYS A 108 15.52 4.78 -9.58
N ASP A 109 14.86 5.53 -10.45
CA ASP A 109 15.52 6.46 -11.37
C ASP A 109 15.93 7.72 -10.60
N PHE A 110 15.08 8.16 -9.67
CA PHE A 110 15.40 9.19 -8.70
C PHE A 110 16.59 8.81 -7.81
N PHE A 111 16.60 7.58 -7.26
CA PHE A 111 17.73 7.08 -6.47
C PHE A 111 19.04 7.13 -7.26
N TRP A 112 19.07 6.62 -8.50
CA TRP A 112 20.27 6.66 -9.33
C TRP A 112 20.68 8.07 -9.72
N HIS A 113 19.73 8.98 -9.91
CA HIS A 113 20.03 10.39 -10.12
C HIS A 113 20.73 11.01 -8.90
N LEU A 114 20.28 10.70 -7.68
CA LEU A 114 20.89 11.17 -6.44
C LEU A 114 22.31 10.61 -6.27
N MET A 115 22.53 9.33 -6.59
CA MET A 115 23.83 8.65 -6.42
C MET A 115 24.89 9.03 -7.47
N ARG A 116 24.50 9.74 -8.54
CA ARG A 116 25.41 10.23 -9.58
C ARG A 116 26.02 11.60 -9.27
N LYS A 117 25.63 12.22 -8.15
CA LYS A 117 26.23 13.45 -7.62
C LYS A 117 27.20 13.13 -6.50
#